data_AF-A0A2X1MWW3-F1
#
_entry.id   AF-A0A2X1MWW3-F1
#
_cell.length_a   1.000
_cell.length_b   1.000
_cell.length_c   1.000
_cell.angle_alpha   90.00
_cell.angle_beta   90.00
_cell.angle_gamma   90.00
#
_symmetry.space_group_name_H-M   'P 1'
#
loop_
_entity.id
_entity.type
_entity.pdbx_description
1 polymer ?
#
loop_
_entity_poly.entity_id
_entity_poly.type
_entity_poly.pdbx_seq_one_letter_code
_entity_poly.pdbx_strand_id
1 'polypeptide(L)' 'MLDGLNGKTREAFLLSQLDGLTYSEIAHKLGVSISSVKKYVAKAVEHCLLFRLEYGL' A
#
# COMPACT_ATOMS: atom_id res chain seq x y z
N MET A 1 0.65 2.88 12.78
CA MET A 1 0.70 1.74 11.82
C MET A 1 1.14 2.17 10.43
N LEU A 2 0.45 3.07 9.71
CA LEU A 2 0.82 3.40 8.32
C LEU A 2 1.84 4.54 8.18
N ASP A 3 2.16 5.28 9.25
CA ASP A 3 3.09 6.41 9.21
C ASP A 3 4.56 6.00 8.99
N GLY A 4 4.89 4.72 9.17
CA GLY A 4 6.22 4.16 8.85
C GLY A 4 6.46 3.92 7.36
N LEU A 5 5.47 4.15 6.49
CA LEU A 5 5.55 3.90 5.06
C LEU A 5 5.82 5.18 4.27
N ASN A 6 6.53 5.05 3.14
CA ASN A 6 6.67 6.18 2.21
C ASN A 6 5.30 6.60 1.63
N GLY A 7 5.17 7.87 1.24
CA GLY A 7 3.90 8.46 0.80
C GLY A 7 3.20 7.68 -0.31
N LYS A 8 3.93 7.29 -1.37
CA LYS A 8 3.36 6.52 -2.49
C LYS A 8 2.90 5.11 -2.08
N THR A 9 3.61 4.48 -1.15
CA THR A 9 3.28 3.14 -0.65
C THR A 9 2.01 3.17 0.19
N ARG A 10 1.92 4.16 1.10
CA ARG A 10 0.71 4.39 1.90
C ARG A 10 -0.48 4.71 1.01
N GLU A 11 -0.31 5.62 0.06
CA GLU A 11 -1.40 6.04 -0.85
C GLU A 11 -1.89 4.88 -1.72
N ALA A 12 -0.99 4.11 -2.34
CA ALA A 12 -1.37 2.93 -3.14
C ALA A 12 -2.13 1.88 -2.30
N PHE A 13 -1.71 1.67 -1.05
CA PHE A 13 -2.37 0.73 -0.15
C PHE A 13 -3.78 1.21 0.22
N LEU A 14 -3.95 2.48 0.59
CA LEU A 14 -5.27 3.04 0.93
C LEU A 14 -6.24 3.02 -0.26
N LEU A 15 -5.77 3.42 -1.45
CA LEU A 15 -6.59 3.36 -2.67
C LEU A 15 -7.06 1.93 -2.99
N SER A 16 -6.23 0.93 -2.72
CA SER A 16 -6.60 -0.47 -2.93
C SER A 16 -7.56 -1.00 -1.87
N GLN A 17 -7.36 -0.67 -0.59
CA GLN A 17 -8.10 -1.28 0.53
C GLN A 17 -9.36 -0.53 0.92
N LEU A 18 -9.36 0.79 0.83
CA LEU A 18 -10.49 1.63 1.25
C LEU A 18 -11.33 2.08 0.06
N ASP A 19 -10.68 2.55 -1.01
CA ASP A 19 -11.37 3.04 -2.20
C ASP A 19 -11.70 1.91 -3.21
N GLY A 20 -11.11 0.72 -3.04
CA GLY A 20 -11.36 -0.44 -3.89
C GLY A 20 -10.82 -0.33 -5.32
N LEU A 21 -9.89 0.58 -5.58
CA LEU A 21 -9.30 0.75 -6.92
C LEU A 21 -8.47 -0.46 -7.32
N THR A 22 -8.52 -0.79 -8.61
CA THR A 22 -7.63 -1.78 -9.24
C THR A 22 -6.20 -1.26 -9.33
N TYR A 23 -5.23 -2.17 -9.45
CA TYR A 23 -3.81 -1.78 -9.56
C TYR A 23 -3.51 -0.97 -10.83
N SER A 24 -4.29 -1.13 -11.91
CA SER A 24 -4.19 -0.29 -13.10
C SER A 24 -4.65 1.14 -12.87
N GLU A 25 -5.76 1.33 -12.15
CA GLU A 25 -6.28 2.66 -11.83
C GLU A 25 -5.33 3.40 -10.87
N ILE A 26 -4.79 2.69 -9.89
CA ILE A 26 -3.78 3.22 -8.97
C ILE A 26 -2.50 3.59 -9.74
N ALA A 27 -2.04 2.73 -10.66
CA ALA A 27 -0.85 3.00 -11.47
C ALA A 27 -1.02 4.28 -12.29
N HIS A 28 -2.17 4.45 -12.93
CA HIS A 28 -2.53 5.66 -13.66
C HIS A 28 -2.57 6.88 -12.72
N LYS A 29 -3.27 6.79 -11.59
CA LYS A 29 -3.44 7.90 -10.63
C LYS A 29 -2.12 8.37 -10.02
N LEU A 30 -1.21 7.45 -9.71
CA LEU A 30 0.09 7.75 -9.09
C LEU A 30 1.21 8.03 -10.09
N GLY A 31 0.94 7.90 -11.39
CA GLY A 31 1.94 8.08 -12.46
C GLY A 31 3.09 7.07 -12.35
N VAL A 32 2.78 5.81 -12.04
CA VAL A 32 3.77 4.72 -11.88
C VAL A 32 3.35 3.48 -12.65
N SER A 33 4.25 2.51 -12.78
CA SER A 33 3.93 1.22 -13.38
C SER A 33 3.05 0.35 -12.45
N ILE A 34 2.26 -0.55 -13.04
CA ILE A 34 1.49 -1.57 -12.28
C ILE A 34 2.40 -2.42 -11.39
N SER A 35 3.63 -2.72 -11.84
CA SER A 35 4.60 -3.47 -11.03
C SER A 35 5.08 -2.68 -9.81
N SER A 36 5.22 -1.35 -9.91
CA SER A 36 5.46 -0.47 -8.76
C SER A 36 4.30 -0.52 -7.78
N VAL A 37 3.04 -0.47 -8.25
CA VAL A 37 1.86 -0.59 -7.39
C VAL A 37 1.85 -1.92 -6.63
N LYS A 38 2.12 -3.04 -7.31
CA LYS A 38 2.24 -4.35 -6.66
C LYS A 38 3.29 -4.35 -5.54
N LYS A 39 4.46 -3.77 -5.80
CA LYS A 39 5.55 -3.64 -4.79
C LYS A 39 5.12 -2.77 -3.61
N TYR A 40 4.45 -1.66 -3.88
CA TYR A 40 3.92 -0.76 -2.87
C TYR A 40 2.90 -1.46 -1.98
N VAL A 41 1.87 -2.08 -2.56
CA VAL A 41 0.84 -2.78 -1.78
C VAL A 41 1.43 -3.95 -0.98
N ALA A 42 2.37 -4.72 -1.55
CA ALA A 42 3.04 -5.80 -0.82
C ALA A 42 3.81 -5.30 0.40
N LYS A 43 4.62 -4.23 0.24
CA LYS A 43 5.31 -3.56 1.35
C LYS A 43 4.32 -2.97 2.36
N ALA A 44 3.20 -2.47 1.84
CA ALA A 44 1.94 -2.15 2.51
C ALA A 44 1.58 -3.14 3.62
N VAL A 45 1.21 -4.31 3.13
CA VAL A 45 0.70 -5.46 3.88
C VAL A 45 1.78 -5.99 4.83
N GLU A 46 3.01 -6.17 4.36
CA GLU A 46 4.12 -6.63 5.19
C GLU A 46 4.31 -5.74 6.43
N HIS A 47 4.32 -4.41 6.25
CA HIS A 47 4.46 -3.48 7.36
C HIS A 47 3.29 -3.59 8.37
N CYS A 48 2.07 -3.76 7.88
CA CYS A 48 0.91 -3.95 8.75
C CYS A 48 0.98 -5.27 9.52
N LEU A 49 1.44 -6.35 8.88
CA LEU A 49 1.61 -7.65 9.53
C LEU A 49 2.70 -7.60 10.60
N LEU A 50 3.85 -7.00 10.31
CA LEU A 50 4.92 -6.81 11.29
C LEU A 50 4.45 -5.97 12.47
N PHE A 51 3.78 -4.85 12.20
CA PHE A 51 3.18 -4.01 13.25
C PHE A 51 2.17 -4.81 14.10
N ARG A 52 1.32 -5.63 13.49
CA ARG A 52 0.40 -6.49 14.24
C ARG A 52 1.14 -7.45 15.17
N LEU A 53 2.19 -8.10 14.68
CA LEU A 53 2.98 -9.06 15.46
C LEU A 53 3.75 -8.42 16.61
N GLU A 54 4.28 -7.21 16.39
CA GLU A 54 5.05 -6.47 17.40
C GLU A 54 4.15 -5.90 18.51
N TYR A 55 2.93 -5.48 18.19
CA TYR A 55 2.05 -4.75 19.11
C TYR A 55 0.80 -5.54 19.55
N GLY A 56 0.62 -6.79 19.09
CA GLY A 56 -0.41 -7.72 19.60
C GLY A 56 -1.87 -7.31 19.31
N LEU A 57 -2.15 -6.78 18.12
CA LEU A 57 -3.51 -6.40 17.67
C LEU A 57 -4.31 -7.54 17.01
#